data_AF-A0AAX4HRE6-F1
#
_entry.id   AF-A0AAX4HRE6-F1
#
_cell.length_a   1.000
_cell.length_b   1.000
_cell.length_c   1.000
_cell.angle_alpha   90.00
_cell.angle_beta   90.00
_cell.angle_gamma   90.00
#
_symmetry.space_group_name_H-M   'P 1'
#
loop_
_entity.id
_entity.type
_entity.pdbx_description
1 polymer ?
#
loop_
_entity_poly.entity_id
_entity_poly.type
_entity_poly.pdbx_seq_one_letter_code
_entity_poly.pdbx_strand_id
1 'polypeptide(L)'
;MTKFDKTYWDKNYSDPMSMDGIGNAKEHTIYLESFLLIEHVDISTIVDLGFGYGHLFREMLKAFKPYRAVGIEPSPFAFKKAKPDKLRPVPSTKLELFEEDLLTWTRTKRKDNKFDLGICTSVFQYLTDKELKEVIPVLAKRVKYLYLTVPTNVELGRQISELEFKDEYAIHRSREKYQKLLKPHFTFISSRVLESKHYFDEESTSFTDLLYRF
;
A
#
# COMPACT_ATOMS: atom_id res chain seq x y z
N MET A 1 17.24 -2.92 18.33
CA MET A 1 17.69 -2.89 16.93
C MET A 1 16.53 -2.42 16.08
N THR A 2 16.63 -1.22 15.52
CA THR A 2 15.64 -0.68 14.58
C THR A 2 15.70 -1.52 13.30
N LYS A 3 14.64 -2.29 13.03
CA LYS A 3 14.42 -2.87 11.69
C LYS A 3 14.48 -1.71 10.68
N PHE A 4 15.09 -1.92 9.51
CA PHE A 4 15.19 -0.90 8.44
C PHE A 4 16.13 0.29 8.73
N ASP A 5 17.34 0.01 9.24
CA ASP A 5 18.42 0.99 9.34
C ASP A 5 19.06 1.31 7.98
N LYS A 6 20.04 2.23 7.95
CA LYS A 6 20.75 2.59 6.71
C LYS A 6 21.31 1.36 5.97
N THR A 7 21.81 0.37 6.69
CA THR A 7 22.37 -0.86 6.11
C THR A 7 21.33 -1.64 5.32
N TYR A 8 20.12 -1.79 5.88
CA TYR A 8 18.99 -2.39 5.16
C TYR A 8 18.69 -1.61 3.87
N TRP A 9 18.58 -0.28 3.95
CA TRP A 9 18.24 0.53 2.79
C TRP A 9 19.33 0.50 1.72
N ASP A 10 20.60 0.64 2.09
CA ASP A 10 21.72 0.58 1.15
C ASP A 10 21.79 -0.77 0.42
N LYS A 11 21.51 -1.88 1.11
CA LYS A 11 21.56 -3.22 0.50
C LYS A 11 20.34 -3.47 -0.40
N ASN A 12 19.13 -3.24 0.11
CA ASN A 12 17.90 -3.58 -0.59
C ASN A 12 17.54 -2.59 -1.70
N TYR A 13 18.03 -1.35 -1.63
CA TYR A 13 17.84 -0.31 -2.65
C TYR A 13 19.13 -0.06 -3.44
N SER A 14 20.04 -1.03 -3.49
CA SER A 14 21.29 -0.92 -4.27
C SER A 14 21.03 -0.89 -5.78
N ASP A 15 19.94 -1.52 -6.24
CA ASP A 15 19.41 -1.41 -7.60
C ASP A 15 17.90 -1.08 -7.57
N PRO A 16 17.54 0.20 -7.43
CA PRO A 16 16.14 0.62 -7.32
C PRO A 16 15.30 0.29 -8.57
N MET A 17 15.92 0.11 -9.74
CA MET A 17 15.19 -0.11 -11.00
C MET A 17 14.66 -1.53 -11.15
N SER A 18 15.25 -2.51 -10.46
CA SER A 18 14.72 -3.88 -10.42
C SER A 18 13.63 -4.09 -9.35
N MET A 19 13.36 -3.09 -8.51
CA MET A 19 12.37 -3.18 -7.43
C MET A 19 10.96 -2.82 -7.90
N ASP A 20 10.01 -3.71 -7.63
CA ASP A 20 8.57 -3.49 -7.85
C ASP A 20 8.07 -2.29 -7.03
N GLY A 21 7.27 -1.43 -7.65
CA GLY A 21 6.83 -0.15 -7.06
C GLY A 21 7.87 0.97 -7.11
N ILE A 22 9.08 0.72 -7.63
CA ILE A 22 10.09 1.75 -7.85
C ILE A 22 10.43 1.86 -9.33
N GLY A 23 11.00 0.79 -9.92
CA GLY A 23 11.38 0.77 -11.33
C GLY A 23 10.20 0.84 -12.29
N ASN A 24 9.04 0.34 -11.85
CA ASN A 24 7.78 0.28 -12.60
C ASN A 24 6.65 1.11 -11.95
N ALA A 25 6.99 2.13 -11.14
CA ALA A 25 6.02 2.94 -10.39
C ALA A 25 4.97 3.61 -11.29
N LYS A 26 5.38 4.02 -12.50
CA LYS A 26 4.48 4.65 -13.48
C LYS A 26 3.46 3.66 -14.02
N GLU A 27 3.90 2.44 -14.33
CA GLU A 27 3.06 1.36 -14.85
C GLU A 27 2.03 0.91 -13.81
N HIS A 28 2.43 0.82 -12.53
CA HIS A 28 1.50 0.56 -11.43
C HIS A 28 0.41 1.63 -11.34
N THR A 29 0.80 2.90 -11.49
CA THR A 29 -0.11 4.04 -11.44
C THR A 29 -1.08 4.02 -12.62
N ILE A 30 -0.59 3.80 -13.84
CA ILE A 30 -1.42 3.70 -15.06
C ILE A 30 -2.42 2.56 -14.94
N TYR A 31 -1.99 1.39 -14.46
CA TYR A 31 -2.87 0.24 -14.25
C TYR A 31 -4.03 0.61 -13.31
N LEU A 32 -3.73 1.22 -12.15
CA LEU A 32 -4.75 1.56 -11.17
C LEU A 32 -5.67 2.66 -11.65
N GLU A 33 -5.12 3.71 -12.25
CA GLU A 33 -5.89 4.82 -12.82
C GLU A 33 -6.85 4.32 -13.90
N SER A 34 -6.37 3.48 -14.81
CA SER A 34 -7.20 2.91 -15.89
C SER A 34 -8.30 2.01 -15.31
N PHE A 35 -7.98 1.19 -14.32
CA PHE A 35 -8.95 0.30 -13.68
C PHE A 35 -10.08 1.08 -12.98
N LEU A 36 -9.75 2.13 -12.23
CA LEU A 36 -10.74 2.96 -11.54
C LEU A 36 -11.54 3.84 -12.50
N LEU A 37 -10.91 4.30 -13.59
CA LEU A 37 -11.55 5.13 -14.60
C LEU A 37 -12.70 4.40 -15.32
N ILE A 38 -12.54 3.10 -15.58
CA ILE A 38 -13.59 2.28 -16.22
C ILE A 38 -14.87 2.30 -15.39
N GLU A 39 -14.75 2.28 -14.07
CA GLU A 39 -15.90 2.33 -13.14
C GLU A 39 -16.28 3.74 -12.69
N HIS A 40 -15.70 4.77 -13.32
CA HIS A 40 -15.92 6.18 -12.97
C HIS A 40 -15.66 6.49 -11.48
N VAL A 41 -14.70 5.81 -10.86
CA VAL A 41 -14.33 6.04 -9.46
C VAL A 41 -13.31 7.18 -9.37
N ASP A 42 -13.70 8.25 -8.70
CA ASP A 42 -12.81 9.37 -8.38
C ASP A 42 -12.08 9.15 -7.04
N ILE A 43 -10.79 9.45 -7.00
CA ILE A 43 -9.93 9.30 -5.83
C ILE A 43 -9.52 10.67 -5.32
N SER A 44 -10.17 11.07 -4.23
CA SER A 44 -10.01 12.39 -3.64
C SER A 44 -9.07 12.37 -2.42
N THR A 45 -8.86 11.21 -1.82
CA THR A 45 -8.02 11.02 -0.63
C THR A 45 -7.14 9.77 -0.74
N ILE A 46 -5.84 9.93 -0.50
CA ILE A 46 -4.84 8.84 -0.58
C ILE A 46 -4.09 8.67 0.74
N VAL A 47 -3.85 7.42 1.14
CA VAL A 47 -2.86 7.08 2.18
C VAL A 47 -1.83 6.09 1.64
N ASP A 48 -0.55 6.36 1.82
CA ASP A 48 0.54 5.40 1.58
C ASP A 48 1.01 4.82 2.93
N LEU A 49 0.92 3.49 3.05
CA LEU A 49 1.07 2.73 4.30
C LEU A 49 2.51 2.23 4.54
N GLY A 50 3.47 2.78 3.81
CA GLY A 50 4.89 2.47 3.94
C GLY A 50 5.65 3.07 2.75
N PHE A 51 5.68 4.40 2.65
CA PHE A 51 6.04 5.06 1.40
C PHE A 51 7.53 4.93 1.02
N GLY A 52 8.40 4.50 1.93
CA GLY A 52 9.84 4.39 1.70
C GLY A 52 10.47 5.69 1.22
N TYR A 53 11.06 5.70 0.02
CA TYR A 53 11.57 6.93 -0.61
C TYR A 53 10.51 7.72 -1.39
N GLY A 54 9.27 7.24 -1.43
CA GLY A 54 8.11 7.93 -2.00
C GLY A 54 8.00 7.85 -3.53
N HIS A 55 8.62 6.86 -4.18
CA HIS A 55 8.57 6.72 -5.65
C HIS A 55 7.15 6.45 -6.15
N LEU A 56 6.53 5.36 -5.69
CA LEU A 56 5.14 5.03 -6.04
C LEU A 56 4.18 6.11 -5.56
N PHE A 57 4.33 6.55 -4.31
CA PHE A 57 3.47 7.57 -3.73
C PHE A 57 3.42 8.84 -4.59
N ARG A 58 4.58 9.32 -5.04
CA ARG A 58 4.67 10.51 -5.91
C ARG A 58 3.92 10.31 -7.23
N GLU A 59 4.08 9.16 -7.89
CA GLU A 59 3.42 8.93 -9.17
C GLU A 59 1.89 8.82 -8.98
N MET A 60 1.44 8.13 -7.93
CA MET A 60 0.02 8.06 -7.56
C MET A 60 -0.56 9.45 -7.26
N LEU A 61 0.15 10.29 -6.50
CA LEU A 61 -0.29 11.66 -6.22
C LEU A 61 -0.39 12.52 -7.49
N LYS A 62 0.51 12.36 -8.46
CA LYS A 62 0.46 13.11 -9.72
C LYS A 62 -0.72 12.72 -10.61
N ALA A 63 -1.06 11.42 -10.64
CA ALA A 63 -2.18 10.92 -11.43
C ALA A 63 -3.51 11.37 -10.84
N PHE A 64 -3.77 11.01 -9.57
CA PHE A 64 -5.07 11.26 -8.93
C PHE A 64 -5.26 12.70 -8.42
N LYS A 65 -4.16 13.44 -8.17
CA LYS A 65 -4.20 14.83 -7.65
C LYS A 65 -5.18 15.01 -6.47
N PRO A 66 -5.09 14.16 -5.42
CA PRO A 66 -6.07 14.17 -4.34
C PRO A 66 -6.06 15.50 -3.58
N TYR A 67 -7.21 15.89 -3.01
CA TYR A 67 -7.26 17.06 -2.12
C TYR A 67 -6.52 16.80 -0.79
N ARG A 68 -6.42 15.53 -0.36
CA ARG A 68 -5.73 15.12 0.86
C ARG A 68 -4.89 13.86 0.66
N ALA A 69 -3.68 13.88 1.18
CA ALA A 69 -2.75 12.76 1.13
C ALA A 69 -2.05 12.55 2.47
N VAL A 70 -1.90 11.30 2.88
CA VAL A 70 -1.13 10.92 4.06
C VAL A 70 -0.07 9.89 3.67
N GLY A 71 1.14 10.00 4.20
CA GLY A 71 2.16 8.95 4.08
C GLY A 71 2.69 8.56 5.46
N ILE A 72 2.88 7.27 5.71
CA ILE A 72 3.63 6.78 6.88
C ILE A 72 4.88 6.02 6.44
N GLU A 73 5.97 6.19 7.18
CA GLU A 73 7.21 5.44 6.99
C GLU A 73 7.95 5.33 8.33
N PRO A 74 8.14 4.12 8.88
CA PRO A 74 8.75 3.94 10.20
C PRO A 74 10.26 4.12 10.21
N SER A 75 10.97 4.00 9.08
CA SER A 75 12.42 4.19 9.04
C SER A 75 12.75 5.67 9.09
N PRO A 76 13.45 6.15 10.14
CA PRO A 76 13.88 7.56 10.20
C PRO A 76 14.81 7.92 9.04
N PHE A 77 15.54 6.94 8.50
CA PHE A 77 16.43 7.13 7.36
C PHE A 77 15.64 7.39 6.08
N ALA A 78 14.67 6.55 5.74
CA ALA A 78 13.86 6.73 4.54
C ALA A 78 12.89 7.90 4.67
N PHE A 79 12.28 8.10 5.85
CA PHE A 79 11.41 9.23 6.13
C PHE A 79 12.10 10.57 5.83
N LYS A 80 13.36 10.73 6.26
CA LYS A 80 14.17 11.94 5.97
C LYS A 80 14.52 12.12 4.49
N LYS A 81 14.43 11.08 3.66
CA LYS A 81 14.63 11.19 2.21
C LYS A 81 13.39 11.71 1.50
N ALA A 82 12.21 11.59 2.11
CA ALA A 82 11.00 12.22 1.58
C ALA A 82 11.20 13.74 1.53
N LYS A 83 10.89 14.32 0.38
CA LYS A 83 10.86 15.77 0.18
C LYS A 83 9.40 16.15 -0.04
N PRO A 84 8.66 16.58 1.00
CA PRO A 84 7.22 16.84 0.89
C PRO A 84 6.86 17.76 -0.28
N ASP A 85 7.66 18.80 -0.53
CA ASP A 85 7.46 19.73 -1.64
C ASP A 85 7.58 19.08 -3.03
N LYS A 86 8.32 17.95 -3.13
CA LYS A 86 8.43 17.15 -4.36
C LYS A 86 7.37 16.06 -4.47
N LEU A 87 6.70 15.72 -3.37
CA LEU A 87 5.60 14.76 -3.35
C LEU A 87 4.26 15.43 -3.64
N ARG A 88 4.10 16.68 -3.20
CA ARG A 88 2.86 17.44 -3.39
C ARG A 88 2.60 17.66 -4.90
N PRO A 89 1.50 17.14 -5.47
CA PRO A 89 1.26 17.21 -6.92
C PRO A 89 0.76 18.59 -7.34
N VAL A 90 -0.03 19.26 -6.48
CA VAL A 90 -0.57 20.61 -6.68
C VAL A 90 -0.63 21.37 -5.35
N PRO A 91 -0.58 22.72 -5.35
CA PRO A 91 -0.57 23.50 -4.12
C PRO A 91 -1.74 23.25 -3.16
N SER A 92 -2.91 22.89 -3.70
CA SER A 92 -4.13 22.63 -2.93
C SER A 92 -4.13 21.27 -2.19
N THR A 93 -3.25 20.33 -2.54
CA THR A 93 -3.18 19.04 -1.86
C THR A 93 -2.64 19.20 -0.45
N LYS A 94 -3.46 18.83 0.55
CA LYS A 94 -3.06 18.73 1.95
C LYS A 94 -2.27 17.43 2.16
N LEU A 95 -0.94 17.54 2.18
CA LEU A 95 -0.03 16.41 2.40
C LEU A 95 0.51 16.40 3.84
N GLU A 96 0.29 15.29 4.55
CA GLU A 96 0.84 15.03 5.89
C GLU A 96 1.70 13.75 5.87
N LEU A 97 2.88 13.78 6.47
CA LEU A 97 3.76 12.62 6.59
C LEU A 97 4.02 12.31 8.07
N PHE A 98 4.01 11.03 8.43
CA PHE A 98 4.29 10.56 9.80
C PHE A 98 5.42 9.54 9.83
N GLU A 99 6.37 9.72 10.73
CA GLU A 99 7.43 8.74 11.01
C GLU A 99 6.89 7.68 11.98
N GLU A 100 6.05 6.78 11.48
CA GLU A 100 5.43 5.71 12.27
C GLU A 100 5.17 4.45 11.42
N ASP A 101 5.03 3.30 12.08
CA ASP A 101 4.64 2.06 11.42
C ASP A 101 3.12 1.93 11.27
N LEU A 102 2.70 1.00 10.41
CA LEU A 102 1.29 0.72 10.13
C LEU A 102 0.49 0.33 11.39
N LEU A 103 1.09 -0.42 12.32
CA LEU A 103 0.41 -0.85 13.54
C LEU A 103 0.11 0.36 14.44
N THR A 104 1.09 1.23 14.64
CA THR A 104 0.98 2.49 15.38
C THR A 104 -0.04 3.40 14.71
N TRP A 105 -0.01 3.49 13.37
CA TRP A 105 -0.99 4.28 12.63
C TRP A 105 -2.42 3.78 12.85
N THR A 106 -2.65 2.45 12.82
CA THR A 106 -3.99 1.88 13.05
C THR A 106 -4.50 2.06 14.49
N ARG A 107 -3.59 2.04 15.48
CA ARG A 107 -3.93 2.26 16.90
C ARG A 107 -4.21 3.73 17.24
N THR A 108 -3.60 4.65 16.51
CA THR A 108 -3.75 6.08 16.77
C THR A 108 -5.12 6.58 16.35
N LYS A 109 -5.82 7.27 17.26
CA LYS A 109 -7.10 7.94 16.97
C LYS A 109 -6.82 9.25 16.24
N ARG A 110 -7.35 9.38 15.01
CA ARG A 110 -7.26 10.59 14.19
C ARG A 110 -8.66 11.03 13.78
N LYS A 111 -8.87 12.35 13.71
CA LYS A 111 -10.19 12.95 13.41
C LYS A 111 -10.68 12.58 12.01
N ASP A 112 -9.77 12.58 11.03
CA ASP A 112 -10.04 12.24 9.62
C ASP A 112 -9.12 11.12 9.13
N ASN A 113 -9.60 9.88 9.23
CA ASN A 113 -8.82 8.69 8.89
C ASN A 113 -9.46 7.81 7.80
N LYS A 114 -10.44 8.34 7.06
CA LYS A 114 -11.07 7.68 5.92
C LYS A 114 -10.42 8.13 4.62
N PHE A 115 -10.07 7.18 3.78
CA PHE A 115 -9.37 7.38 2.52
C PHE A 115 -10.08 6.60 1.42
N ASP A 116 -10.11 7.17 0.22
CA ASP A 116 -10.62 6.50 -0.96
C ASP A 116 -9.64 5.42 -1.38
N LEU A 117 -8.35 5.73 -1.38
CA LEU A 117 -7.29 4.81 -1.79
C LEU A 117 -6.20 4.66 -0.71
N GLY A 118 -5.87 3.42 -0.39
CA GLY A 118 -4.69 3.03 0.38
C GLY A 118 -3.67 2.33 -0.51
N ILE A 119 -2.40 2.72 -0.42
CA ILE A 119 -1.28 2.08 -1.10
C ILE A 119 -0.55 1.24 -0.06
N CYS A 120 -0.43 -0.05 -0.30
CA CYS A 120 0.22 -1.01 0.59
C CYS A 120 1.07 -1.98 -0.22
N THR A 121 2.28 -1.56 -0.58
CA THR A 121 3.21 -2.38 -1.37
C THR A 121 4.33 -2.91 -0.51
N SER A 122 4.45 -4.23 -0.41
CA SER A 122 5.49 -4.95 0.34
C SER A 122 5.53 -4.65 1.85
N VAL A 123 4.47 -4.10 2.44
CA VAL A 123 4.42 -3.81 3.89
C VAL A 123 4.00 -5.04 4.71
N PHE A 124 2.98 -5.78 4.23
CA PHE A 124 2.36 -6.89 4.99
C PHE A 124 3.33 -8.05 5.29
N GLN A 125 4.39 -8.21 4.51
CA GLN A 125 5.41 -9.23 4.76
C GLN A 125 6.20 -8.98 6.06
N TYR A 126 6.22 -7.76 6.58
CA TYR A 126 6.97 -7.42 7.80
C TYR A 126 6.14 -7.51 9.08
N LEU A 127 4.82 -7.62 8.96
CA LEU A 127 3.90 -7.74 10.09
C LEU A 127 3.70 -9.21 10.42
N THR A 128 3.65 -9.57 11.69
CA THR A 128 3.26 -10.90 12.18
C THR A 128 1.78 -11.19 11.92
N ASP A 129 1.38 -12.45 12.02
CA ASP A 129 -0.04 -12.84 11.85
C ASP A 129 -0.95 -12.17 12.88
N LYS A 130 -0.44 -11.93 14.10
CA LYS A 130 -1.18 -11.25 15.16
C LYS A 130 -1.41 -9.79 14.78
N GLU A 131 -0.37 -9.12 14.28
CA GLU A 131 -0.46 -7.72 13.85
C GLU A 131 -1.36 -7.56 12.62
N LEU A 132 -1.28 -8.47 11.63
CA LEU A 132 -2.18 -8.44 10.47
C LEU A 132 -3.65 -8.60 10.88
N LYS A 133 -3.95 -9.48 11.84
CA LYS A 133 -5.31 -9.63 12.39
C LYS A 133 -5.82 -8.38 13.10
N GLU A 134 -4.92 -7.55 13.61
CA GLU A 134 -5.27 -6.27 14.24
C GLU A 134 -5.43 -5.15 13.20
N VAL A 135 -4.52 -5.09 12.23
CA VAL A 135 -4.40 -4.01 11.25
C VAL A 135 -5.48 -4.09 10.16
N ILE A 136 -5.72 -5.27 9.59
CA ILE A 136 -6.61 -5.43 8.42
C ILE A 136 -8.06 -4.97 8.70
N PRO A 137 -8.70 -5.31 9.84
CA PRO A 137 -10.05 -4.82 10.14
C PRO A 137 -10.12 -3.30 10.26
N VAL A 138 -9.07 -2.67 10.78
CA VAL A 138 -8.99 -1.20 10.91
C VAL A 138 -8.78 -0.58 9.55
N LEU A 139 -7.92 -1.16 8.70
CA LEU A 139 -7.72 -0.71 7.33
C LEU A 139 -9.01 -0.74 6.53
N ALA A 140 -9.81 -1.81 6.60
CA ALA A 140 -11.08 -1.88 5.90
C ALA A 140 -12.05 -0.76 6.30
N LYS A 141 -12.00 -0.29 7.56
CA LYS A 141 -12.81 0.85 7.99
C LYS A 141 -12.24 2.19 7.56
N ARG A 142 -10.94 2.27 7.29
CA ARG A 142 -10.22 3.51 6.97
C ARG A 142 -9.98 3.71 5.49
N VAL A 143 -10.07 2.66 4.68
CA VAL A 143 -9.70 2.70 3.27
C VAL A 143 -10.80 2.02 2.45
N LYS A 144 -11.33 2.72 1.43
CA LYS A 144 -12.33 2.16 0.52
C LYS A 144 -11.71 1.18 -0.46
N TYR A 145 -10.63 1.58 -1.13
CA TYR A 145 -9.87 0.74 -2.06
C TYR A 145 -8.43 0.57 -1.58
N LEU A 146 -7.93 -0.66 -1.52
CA LEU A 146 -6.56 -0.98 -1.15
C LEU A 146 -5.80 -1.50 -2.38
N TYR A 147 -4.81 -0.74 -2.83
CA TYR A 147 -3.81 -1.23 -3.78
C TYR A 147 -2.76 -2.03 -3.01
N LEU A 148 -2.81 -3.35 -3.12
CA LEU A 148 -2.01 -4.27 -2.33
C LEU A 148 -1.07 -5.07 -3.22
N THR A 149 0.22 -5.00 -2.93
CA THR A 149 1.20 -5.99 -3.38
C THR A 149 1.91 -6.57 -2.17
N VAL A 150 2.08 -7.89 -2.16
CA VAL A 150 2.84 -8.60 -1.13
C VAL A 150 3.33 -9.90 -1.74
N PRO A 151 4.63 -10.22 -1.66
CA PRO A 151 5.12 -11.48 -2.18
C PRO A 151 4.68 -12.62 -1.27
N THR A 152 4.37 -13.76 -1.89
CA THR A 152 4.16 -15.01 -1.16
C THR A 152 5.49 -15.72 -0.96
N ASN A 153 5.46 -16.83 -0.24
CA ASN A 153 6.60 -17.73 -0.10
C ASN A 153 7.13 -18.23 -1.46
N VAL A 154 6.30 -18.28 -2.51
CA VAL A 154 6.74 -18.65 -3.86
C VAL A 154 7.61 -17.55 -4.47
N GLU A 155 7.15 -16.29 -4.47
CA GLU A 155 7.94 -15.19 -5.03
C GLU A 155 9.20 -14.92 -4.21
N LEU A 156 9.12 -14.96 -2.87
CA LEU A 156 10.31 -14.83 -2.01
C LEU A 156 11.31 -15.97 -2.25
N GLY A 157 10.83 -17.20 -2.48
CA GLY A 157 11.68 -18.32 -2.84
C GLY A 157 12.44 -18.10 -4.15
N ARG A 158 11.74 -17.58 -5.18
CA ARG A 158 12.36 -17.23 -6.47
C ARG A 158 13.40 -16.13 -6.33
N GLN A 159 13.14 -15.10 -5.51
CA GLN A 159 14.13 -14.04 -5.26
C GLN A 159 15.45 -14.61 -4.69
N ILE A 160 15.36 -15.58 -3.79
CA ILE A 160 16.55 -16.22 -3.22
C ILE A 160 17.27 -17.06 -4.28
N SER A 161 16.54 -17.86 -5.05
CA SER A 161 17.15 -18.81 -6.01
C SER A 161 17.64 -18.17 -7.31
N GLU A 162 16.98 -17.12 -7.78
CA GLU A 162 17.23 -16.52 -9.10
C GLU A 162 17.99 -15.20 -9.01
N LEU A 163 17.81 -14.44 -7.92
CA LEU A 163 18.39 -13.09 -7.77
C LEU A 163 19.44 -13.02 -6.66
N GLU A 164 19.75 -14.15 -6.00
CA GLU A 164 20.61 -14.23 -4.81
C GLU A 164 20.25 -13.21 -3.72
N PHE A 165 18.97 -12.82 -3.70
CA PHE A 165 18.46 -11.77 -2.83
C PHE A 165 17.59 -12.38 -1.74
N LYS A 166 17.92 -12.06 -0.49
CA LYS A 166 17.16 -12.47 0.68
C LYS A 166 16.85 -11.27 1.57
N ASP A 167 15.57 -10.91 1.62
CA ASP A 167 15.05 -9.99 2.64
C ASP A 167 14.90 -10.76 3.96
N GLU A 168 15.88 -10.60 4.85
CA GLU A 168 15.93 -11.28 6.16
C GLU A 168 14.77 -10.90 7.10
N TYR A 169 14.02 -9.83 6.79
CA TYR A 169 12.90 -9.37 7.61
C TYR A 169 11.54 -9.78 7.05
N ALA A 170 11.46 -10.25 5.80
CA ALA A 170 10.23 -10.68 5.19
C ALA A 170 9.76 -12.03 5.76
N ILE A 171 8.52 -12.07 6.25
CA ILE A 171 7.89 -13.28 6.75
C ILE A 171 7.26 -14.01 5.57
N HIS A 172 7.75 -15.21 5.28
CA HIS A 172 7.23 -16.06 4.21
C HIS A 172 5.81 -16.55 4.55
N ARG A 173 4.86 -16.27 3.67
CA ARG A 173 3.46 -16.70 3.81
C ARG A 173 2.91 -17.20 2.49
N SER A 174 2.06 -18.21 2.54
CA SER A 174 1.34 -18.66 1.34
C SER A 174 0.25 -17.68 0.92
N ARG A 175 -0.15 -17.77 -0.35
CA ARG A 175 -1.32 -17.06 -0.89
C ARG A 175 -2.57 -17.31 -0.05
N GLU A 176 -2.84 -18.57 0.29
CA GLU A 176 -4.03 -18.99 1.05
C GLU A 176 -4.06 -18.34 2.43
N LYS A 177 -2.88 -18.15 3.04
CA LYS A 177 -2.75 -17.47 4.32
C LYS A 177 -3.14 -15.99 4.22
N TYR A 178 -2.62 -15.26 3.23
CA TYR A 178 -3.00 -13.86 3.01
C TYR A 178 -4.48 -13.74 2.69
N GLN A 179 -5.00 -14.57 1.77
CA GLN A 179 -6.42 -14.55 1.41
C GLN A 179 -7.33 -14.84 2.61
N LYS A 180 -6.97 -15.78 3.48
CA LYS A 180 -7.74 -16.08 4.70
C LYS A 180 -7.82 -14.88 5.65
N LEU A 181 -6.77 -14.06 5.72
CA LEU A 181 -6.74 -12.85 6.55
C LEU A 181 -7.52 -11.70 5.91
N LEU A 182 -7.47 -11.56 4.58
CA LEU A 182 -8.07 -10.45 3.83
C LEU A 182 -9.57 -10.62 3.55
N LYS A 183 -10.00 -11.83 3.14
CA LYS A 183 -11.37 -12.13 2.70
C LYS A 183 -12.49 -11.68 3.65
N PRO A 184 -12.34 -11.73 4.99
CA PRO A 184 -13.40 -11.24 5.89
C PRO A 184 -13.64 -9.73 5.80
N HIS A 185 -12.69 -8.97 5.25
CA HIS A 185 -12.68 -7.51 5.31
C HIS A 185 -12.65 -6.84 3.94
N PHE A 186 -12.12 -7.53 2.94
CA PHE A 186 -11.94 -7.02 1.59
C PHE A 186 -12.41 -8.03 0.55
N THR A 187 -12.91 -7.53 -0.56
CA THR A 187 -13.19 -8.28 -1.80
C THR A 187 -12.08 -7.97 -2.80
N PHE A 188 -11.53 -8.98 -3.45
CA PHE A 188 -10.58 -8.78 -4.55
C PHE A 188 -11.37 -8.41 -5.81
N ILE A 189 -11.16 -7.20 -6.32
CA ILE A 189 -11.86 -6.70 -7.52
C ILE A 189 -10.93 -6.59 -8.73
N SER A 190 -9.63 -6.81 -8.54
CA SER A 190 -8.65 -6.99 -9.61
C SER A 190 -7.41 -7.73 -9.08
N SER A 191 -6.37 -7.87 -9.91
CA SER A 191 -5.11 -8.56 -9.54
C SER A 191 -4.40 -7.93 -8.33
N ARG A 192 -4.55 -6.61 -8.11
CA ARG A 192 -3.87 -5.87 -7.03
C ARG A 192 -4.80 -4.90 -6.30
N VAL A 193 -6.08 -4.88 -6.64
CA VAL A 193 -7.06 -3.92 -6.11
C VAL A 193 -8.09 -4.66 -5.27
N LEU A 194 -8.21 -4.23 -4.03
CA LEU A 194 -9.16 -4.77 -3.07
C LEU A 194 -10.16 -3.67 -2.70
N GLU A 195 -11.43 -4.00 -2.63
CA GLU A 195 -12.47 -3.11 -2.12
C GLU A 195 -12.85 -3.53 -0.70
N SER A 196 -12.99 -2.56 0.19
CA SER A 196 -13.42 -2.82 1.56
C SER A 196 -14.90 -3.19 1.62
N LYS A 197 -15.18 -4.31 2.30
CA LYS A 197 -16.55 -4.76 2.59
C LYS A 197 -17.30 -3.82 3.55
N HIS A 198 -16.60 -2.87 4.19
CA HIS A 198 -17.25 -1.85 5.03
C HIS A 198 -17.96 -0.77 4.20
N TYR A 199 -17.48 -0.51 2.99
CA TYR A 199 -18.00 0.53 2.09
C TYR A 199 -18.82 -0.05 0.93
N PHE A 200 -18.84 -1.37 0.79
CA PHE A 200 -19.57 -2.05 -0.27
C PHE A 200 -21.06 -2.11 0.05
N ASP A 201 -21.84 -1.79 -0.97
CA ASP A 201 -23.28 -1.86 -1.02
C ASP A 201 -23.68 -2.24 -2.45
N GLU A 202 -24.48 -3.29 -2.60
CA GLU A 202 -24.79 -3.87 -3.92
C GLU A 202 -25.57 -2.92 -4.84
N GLU A 203 -26.30 -1.96 -4.28
CA GLU A 203 -27.18 -1.06 -5.04
C GLU A 203 -26.48 0.25 -5.41
N SER A 204 -25.48 0.68 -4.63
CA SER A 204 -24.89 2.02 -4.74
C SER A 204 -23.39 2.07 -5.01
N THR A 205 -22.69 0.94 -4.96
CA THR A 205 -21.24 0.90 -5.24
C THR A 205 -20.95 0.85 -6.74
N SER A 206 -19.88 1.53 -7.18
CA SER A 206 -19.47 1.59 -8.60
C SER A 206 -19.13 0.22 -9.21
N PHE A 207 -18.45 -0.66 -8.46
CA PHE A 207 -18.04 -1.99 -8.94
C PHE A 207 -19.21 -3.00 -8.84
N THR A 208 -20.10 -3.00 -9.83
CA THR A 208 -21.35 -3.80 -9.84
C THR A 208 -21.23 -5.19 -10.46
N ASP A 209 -20.03 -5.64 -10.83
CA ASP A 209 -19.83 -6.98 -11.39
C ASP A 209 -19.98 -8.09 -10.33
N LEU A 210 -21.19 -8.27 -9.80
CA LEU A 210 -21.49 -9.18 -8.68
C LEU A 210 -21.06 -10.63 -8.97
N LEU A 211 -21.05 -11.04 -10.25
CA LEU A 211 -20.59 -12.36 -10.67
C LEU A 211 -19.15 -12.66 -10.24
N TYR A 212 -18.27 -11.65 -10.19
CA TYR A 212 -16.84 -11.82 -9.92
C TYR A 212 -16.45 -11.51 -8.47
N ARG A 213 -17.42 -11.30 -7.58
CA ARG A 213 -17.20 -10.92 -6.18
C ARG A 213 -17.39 -12.12 -5.25
N PHE A 214 -16.36 -12.47 -4.47
CA PHE A 214 -16.31 -13.66 -3.59
C PHE A 214 -15.64 -13.42 -2.23
#